data_AF-A0A7Z9LUK1-F1
#
_entry.id   AF-A0A7Z9LUK1-F1
#
_cell.length_a   1.000
_cell.length_b   1.000
_cell.length_c   1.000
_cell.angle_alpha   90.00
_cell.angle_beta   90.00
_cell.angle_gamma   90.00
#
_symmetry.space_group_name_H-M   'P 1'
#
loop_
_entity.id
_entity.type
_entity.pdbx_description
1 polymer ?
#
loop_
_entity_poly.entity_id
_entity_poly.type
_entity_poly.pdbx_seq_one_letter_code
_entity_poly.pdbx_strand_id
1 'polypeptide(L)'
;MKVLLLTFLFLMPSFCILASGNDTEMPKHEWSFGGITGTFDRASIQRGYKVYREVCSGCHSMSLLYYRDLIDIGFSEEEVKAISA
;
A
#
# COMPACT_ATOMS: atom_id res chain seq x y z
N MET A 1 7.86 20.66 -49.25
CA MET A 1 7.81 19.25 -48.78
C MET A 1 8.46 19.06 -47.40
N LYS A 2 9.68 19.55 -47.14
CA LYS A 2 10.35 19.44 -45.83
C LYS A 2 9.62 20.16 -44.67
N VAL A 3 9.03 21.33 -44.94
CA VAL A 3 8.24 22.08 -43.94
C VAL A 3 6.92 21.38 -43.57
N LEU A 4 6.29 20.69 -44.54
CA LEU A 4 5.05 19.92 -44.31
C LEU A 4 5.31 18.65 -43.49
N LEU A 5 6.50 18.06 -43.60
CA LEU A 5 6.94 16.90 -42.84
C LEU A 5 7.24 17.25 -41.36
N LEU A 6 7.79 18.44 -41.12
CA LEU A 6 8.12 18.93 -39.77
C LEU A 6 6.88 19.34 -38.97
N THR A 7 5.84 19.87 -39.63
CA THR A 7 4.55 20.17 -38.96
C THR A 7 3.78 18.90 -38.57
N PHE A 8 3.90 17.82 -39.33
CA PHE A 8 3.22 16.55 -39.03
C PHE A 8 3.84 15.81 -37.84
N LEU A 9 5.16 15.93 -37.65
CA LEU A 9 5.88 15.37 -36.50
C LEU A 9 5.56 16.09 -35.17
N PHE A 10 5.13 17.36 -35.24
CA PHE A 10 4.81 18.17 -34.05
C PHE A 10 3.33 18.08 -33.61
N LEU A 11 2.47 17.50 -34.45
CA LEU A 11 1.01 17.38 -34.22
C LEU A 11 0.58 16.01 -33.67
N MET A 12 1.51 15.11 -33.33
CA MET A 12 1.20 13.77 -32.86
C MET A 12 1.92 13.38 -31.53
N PRO A 13 1.82 14.14 -30.42
CA PRO A 13 2.34 13.70 -29.14
C PRO A 13 1.22 13.14 -28.24
N SER A 14 0.28 12.36 -28.77
CA SER A 14 -0.76 11.70 -27.95
C SER A 14 -1.47 10.60 -28.71
N PHE A 15 -0.72 9.59 -29.17
CA PHE A 15 -1.37 8.28 -29.32
C PHE A 15 -1.56 7.77 -27.90
N CYS A 16 -2.81 7.83 -27.44
CA CYS A 16 -3.23 7.49 -26.09
C CYS A 16 -2.60 6.18 -25.62
N ILE A 17 -1.79 6.25 -24.57
CA ILE A 17 -1.59 5.11 -23.68
C ILE A 17 -2.95 4.95 -22.96
N LEU A 18 -3.81 4.06 -23.45
CA LEU A 18 -4.94 3.59 -22.66
C LEU A 18 -4.34 2.88 -21.44
N ALA A 19 -4.25 3.56 -20.30
CA ALA A 19 -4.14 2.86 -19.04
C ALA A 19 -5.46 2.09 -18.85
N SER A 20 -5.37 0.76 -18.70
CA SER A 20 -6.53 -0.11 -18.40
C SER A 20 -7.01 0.07 -16.95
N GLY A 21 -7.09 1.32 -16.48
CA GLY A 21 -7.62 1.68 -15.18
C GLY A 21 -9.11 1.95 -15.33
N ASN A 22 -9.93 1.28 -14.54
CA ASN A 22 -11.29 1.74 -14.32
C ASN A 22 -11.18 3.06 -13.54
N ASP A 23 -11.55 4.18 -14.14
CA ASP A 23 -11.40 5.54 -13.57
C ASP A 23 -12.39 5.84 -12.42
N THR A 24 -12.73 4.83 -11.62
CA THR A 24 -13.53 5.03 -10.42
C THR A 24 -12.64 5.58 -9.32
N GLU A 25 -12.91 6.81 -8.86
CA GLU A 25 -12.20 7.38 -7.70
C GLU A 25 -12.37 6.44 -6.50
N MET A 26 -11.25 6.06 -5.87
CA MET A 26 -11.28 5.23 -4.67
C MET A 26 -11.95 6.02 -3.53
N PRO A 27 -12.90 5.44 -2.80
CA PRO A 27 -13.56 6.15 -1.70
C PRO A 27 -12.54 6.63 -0.67
N LYS A 28 -12.72 7.86 -0.21
CA LYS A 28 -11.93 8.44 0.88
C LYS A 28 -12.53 7.96 2.20
N HIS A 29 -11.78 7.13 2.90
CA HIS A 29 -12.14 6.68 4.24
C HIS A 29 -11.50 7.60 5.28
N GLU A 30 -12.23 7.84 6.37
CA GLU A 30 -11.71 8.52 7.56
C GLU A 30 -10.92 7.51 8.39
N TRP A 31 -9.60 7.71 8.51
CA TRP A 31 -8.70 6.84 9.26
C TRP A 31 -8.30 7.47 10.59
N SER A 32 -8.06 6.65 11.62
CA SER A 32 -7.64 7.14 12.94
C SER A 32 -6.31 7.93 12.95
N PHE A 33 -5.43 7.61 12.00
CA PHE A 33 -4.15 8.30 11.79
C PHE A 33 -4.26 9.51 10.84
N GLY A 34 -5.46 9.90 10.41
CA GLY A 34 -5.67 11.08 9.60
C GLY A 34 -5.48 12.38 10.40
N GLY A 35 -5.06 13.45 9.71
CA GLY A 35 -4.86 14.77 10.31
C GLY A 35 -3.53 14.94 11.06
N ILE A 36 -3.29 16.15 11.58
CA ILE A 36 -2.00 16.53 12.19
C ILE A 36 -1.74 15.82 13.52
N THR A 37 -2.80 15.46 14.24
CA THR A 37 -2.75 14.79 15.55
C THR A 37 -3.23 13.34 15.49
N GLY A 38 -3.43 12.79 14.28
CA GLY A 38 -3.89 11.42 14.10
C GLY A 38 -2.86 10.41 14.60
N THR A 39 -3.33 9.30 15.16
CA THR A 39 -2.48 8.19 15.60
C THR A 39 -3.05 6.86 15.18
N PHE A 40 -2.20 5.86 15.05
CA PHE A 40 -2.66 4.51 14.74
C PHE A 40 -3.51 3.90 15.86
N ASP A 41 -4.60 3.23 15.47
CA ASP A 41 -5.33 2.34 16.38
C ASP A 41 -4.54 1.03 16.53
N ARG A 42 -3.86 0.88 17.67
CA ARG A 42 -3.05 -0.32 17.98
C ARG A 42 -3.87 -1.61 17.92
N ALA A 43 -5.11 -1.60 18.40
CA ALA A 43 -5.97 -2.78 18.38
C ALA A 43 -6.33 -3.15 16.93
N SER A 44 -6.54 -2.15 16.05
CA SER A 44 -6.71 -2.39 14.62
C SER A 44 -5.47 -3.01 13.98
N ILE A 45 -4.26 -2.52 14.29
CA ILE A 45 -3.03 -3.09 13.76
C ILE A 45 -2.84 -4.55 14.20
N GLN A 46 -3.10 -4.88 15.47
CA GLN A 46 -3.01 -6.26 15.95
C GLN A 46 -3.99 -7.20 15.22
N ARG A 47 -5.23 -6.75 14.98
CA ARG A 47 -6.20 -7.50 14.15
C ARG A 47 -5.73 -7.61 12.70
N GLY A 48 -5.15 -6.55 12.14
CA GLY A 48 -4.56 -6.55 10.80
C GLY A 48 -3.41 -7.54 10.66
N TYR A 49 -2.54 -7.63 11.67
CA TYR A 49 -1.48 -8.65 11.71
C TYR A 49 -2.04 -10.08 11.68
N LYS A 50 -3.12 -10.34 12.45
CA LYS A 50 -3.81 -11.63 12.39
C LYS A 50 -4.30 -11.96 10.98
N VAL A 51 -4.95 -10.99 10.30
CA VAL A 51 -5.40 -11.16 8.91
C VAL A 51 -4.22 -11.43 7.97
N TYR A 52 -3.13 -10.66 8.08
CA TYR A 52 -1.92 -10.90 7.29
C TYR A 52 -1.39 -12.33 7.49
N ARG A 53 -1.27 -12.76 8.75
CA ARG A 53 -0.75 -14.09 9.11
C ARG A 53 -1.64 -15.24 8.63
N GLU A 54 -2.96 -15.08 8.68
CA GLU A 54 -3.90 -16.16 8.37
C GLU A 54 -4.27 -16.21 6.87
N VAL A 55 -4.17 -15.10 6.15
CA VAL A 55 -4.66 -14.99 4.77
C VAL A 55 -3.55 -14.60 3.78
N CYS A 56 -2.74 -13.61 4.11
CA CYS A 56 -1.83 -12.99 3.14
C CYS A 56 -0.47 -13.67 3.07
N SER A 57 0.05 -14.15 4.20
CA SER A 57 1.41 -14.69 4.29
C SER A 57 1.63 -16.00 3.53
N GLY A 58 0.55 -16.64 3.04
CA GLY A 58 0.66 -17.78 2.13
C GLY A 58 1.22 -17.40 0.76
N CYS A 59 1.05 -16.15 0.32
CA CYS A 59 1.47 -15.68 -1.01
C CYS A 59 2.41 -14.46 -0.95
N HIS A 60 2.29 -13.62 0.08
CA HIS A 60 3.04 -12.37 0.21
C HIS A 60 4.02 -12.41 1.38
N SER A 61 5.28 -12.03 1.11
CA SER A 61 6.30 -11.85 2.14
C SER A 61 6.29 -10.44 2.73
N MET A 62 6.88 -10.29 3.91
CA MET A 62 7.10 -9.01 4.58
C MET A 62 8.56 -8.92 5.07
N SER A 63 9.49 -8.95 4.11
CA SER A 63 10.93 -9.10 4.37
C SER A 63 11.60 -7.90 5.06
N LEU A 64 10.92 -6.76 5.14
CA LEU A 64 11.42 -5.54 5.80
C LEU A 64 10.95 -5.38 7.25
N LEU A 65 10.08 -6.25 7.74
CA LEU A 65 9.66 -6.25 9.15
C LEU A 65 10.27 -7.43 9.91
N TYR A 66 10.56 -7.18 11.18
CA TYR A 66 11.11 -8.14 12.12
C TYR A 66 10.06 -8.49 13.18
N TYR A 67 10.12 -9.69 13.73
CA TYR A 67 9.21 -10.11 14.81
C TYR A 67 9.21 -9.15 16.01
N ARG A 68 10.36 -8.57 16.35
CA ARG A 68 10.46 -7.57 17.43
C ARG A 68 9.62 -6.30 17.19
N ASP A 69 9.32 -5.96 15.94
CA ASP A 69 8.51 -4.78 15.60
C ASP A 69 7.05 -4.97 16.05
N LEU A 70 6.63 -6.21 16.36
CA LEU A 70 5.31 -6.49 16.94
C LEU A 70 5.15 -5.92 18.36
N ILE A 71 6.25 -5.67 19.09
CA ILE A 71 6.22 -5.02 20.41
C ILE A 71 5.72 -3.58 20.28
N ASP A 72 6.17 -2.88 19.23
CA ASP A 72 5.81 -1.47 18.98
C ASP A 72 4.31 -1.28 18.74
N ILE A 73 3.62 -2.33 18.30
CA ILE A 73 2.17 -2.34 18.05
C ILE A 73 1.35 -2.97 19.20
N GLY A 74 2.01 -3.46 20.26
CA GLY A 74 1.37 -3.80 21.53
C GLY A 74 1.29 -5.27 21.88
N PHE A 75 2.02 -6.14 21.17
CA PHE A 75 2.22 -7.52 21.64
C PHE A 75 3.23 -7.56 22.79
N SER A 76 3.03 -8.50 23.72
CA SER A 76 4.01 -8.79 24.76
C SER A 76 5.21 -9.56 24.20
N GLU A 77 6.35 -9.54 24.90
CA GLU A 77 7.52 -10.31 24.47
C GLU A 77 7.23 -11.82 24.39
N GLU A 78 6.40 -12.33 25.30
CA GLU A 78 5.96 -13.72 25.32
C GLU A 78 5.10 -14.06 24.10
N GLU A 79 4.18 -13.17 23.72
CA GLU A 79 3.35 -13.34 22.52
C GLU A 79 4.22 -13.31 21.25
N VAL A 80 5.16 -12.36 21.16
CA VAL A 80 6.08 -12.27 20.03
C VAL A 80 6.94 -13.52 19.92
N LYS A 81 7.43 -14.03 21.05
CA LYS A 81 8.21 -15.27 21.08
C LYS A 81 7.38 -16.46 20.58
N ALA A 82 6.12 -16.58 21.03
CA ALA A 82 5.20 -17.63 20.58
C ALA A 82 4.89 -17.52 19.08
N ILE A 83 4.78 -16.30 18.55
CA ILE A 83 4.55 -16.03 17.13
C ILE A 83 5.77 -16.39 16.26
N SER A 84 6.97 -16.23 16.80
CA SER A 84 8.23 -16.45 16.08
C SER A 84 8.79 -17.88 16.18
N ALA A 85 8.21 -18.71 17.05
CA ALA A 85 8.61 -20.10 17.31
C ALA A 85 8.19 -21.03 16.17
#